data_AF-A0A6N4TJ54-F1
#
_entry.id   AF-A0A6N4TJ54-F1
#
_cell.length_a   1.000
_cell.length_b   1.000
_cell.length_c   1.000
_cell.angle_alpha   90.00
_cell.angle_beta   90.00
_cell.angle_gamma   90.00
#
_symmetry.space_group_name_H-M   'P 1'
#
loop_
_entity.id
_entity.type
_entity.pdbx_description
1 polymer ?
#
loop_
_entity_poly.entity_id
_entity_poly.type
_entity_poly.pdbx_seq_one_letter_code
_entity_poly.pdbx_strand_id
1 'polypeptide(L)'
;MLLQEYNGTSLAYMGDAVMSLFVREMLLSKGYQKPNVLQKKSVEWVSAKAQARFLEVLETEGFFTEEEWGIVLRGRNTNPKTKAKNADVITYRKSTGLEAIFGWLYLKQDYKRLKTLWERIVEIGEKS
;
A
#
# COMPACT_ATOMS: atom_id res chain seq x y z
N MET A 1 3.64 6.38 21.41
CA MET A 1 3.79 4.98 20.96
C MET A 1 5.10 4.87 20.20
N LEU A 2 6.02 3.98 20.59
CA LEU A 2 7.32 3.83 19.93
C LEU A 2 7.15 3.03 18.64
N LEU A 3 6.86 3.73 17.54
CA LEU A 3 6.67 3.12 16.22
C LEU A 3 7.89 2.36 15.70
N GLN A 4 9.06 2.57 16.33
CA GLN A 4 10.29 1.84 16.03
C GLN A 4 10.17 0.33 16.30
N GLU A 5 9.28 -0.11 17.19
CA GLU A 5 9.18 -1.52 17.61
C GLU A 5 8.34 -2.41 16.67
N TYR A 6 7.55 -1.82 15.76
CA TYR A 6 6.76 -2.63 14.84
C TYR A 6 7.62 -3.22 13.73
N ASN A 7 7.57 -4.55 13.61
CA ASN A 7 8.15 -5.27 12.49
C ASN A 7 7.36 -4.99 11.19
N GLY A 8 7.97 -5.29 10.04
CA GLY A 8 7.36 -5.01 8.73
C GLY A 8 6.02 -5.68 8.52
N THR A 9 5.81 -6.88 9.10
CA THR A 9 4.53 -7.61 8.98
C THR A 9 3.41 -6.91 9.74
N SER A 10 3.66 -6.42 10.95
CA SER A 10 2.67 -5.67 11.74
C SER A 10 2.31 -4.35 11.07
N LEU A 11 3.29 -3.65 10.50
CA LEU A 11 3.05 -2.41 9.75
C LEU A 11 2.20 -2.68 8.50
N ALA A 12 2.55 -3.71 7.72
CA ALA A 12 1.78 -4.08 6.54
C ALA A 12 0.34 -4.51 6.88
N TYR A 13 0.16 -5.25 7.98
CA TYR A 13 -1.18 -5.62 8.45
C TYR A 13 -2.06 -4.40 8.71
N MET A 14 -1.52 -3.35 9.36
CA MET A 14 -2.26 -2.09 9.55
C MET A 14 -2.49 -1.37 8.21
N GLY A 15 -1.47 -1.32 7.36
CA GLY A 15 -1.54 -0.62 6.09
C GLY A 15 -2.53 -1.21 5.10
N ASP A 16 -2.69 -2.53 5.06
CA ASP A 16 -3.71 -3.21 4.23
C ASP A 16 -5.12 -2.73 4.60
N ALA A 17 -5.42 -2.60 5.89
CA ALA A 17 -6.69 -2.08 6.37
C ALA A 17 -6.90 -0.61 5.99
N VAL A 18 -5.86 0.23 6.15
CA VAL A 18 -5.90 1.66 5.81
C VAL A 18 -6.08 1.85 4.30
N MET A 19 -5.32 1.14 3.47
CA MET A 19 -5.46 1.16 2.01
C MET A 19 -6.86 0.71 1.59
N SER A 20 -7.36 -0.38 2.17
CA SER A 20 -8.72 -0.87 1.90
C SER A 20 -9.79 0.16 2.25
N LEU A 21 -9.63 0.90 3.35
CA LEU A 21 -10.53 1.98 3.73
C LEU A 21 -10.52 3.10 2.68
N PHE A 22 -9.34 3.61 2.33
CA PHE A 22 -9.21 4.70 1.36
C PHE A 22 -9.74 4.33 -0.03
N VAL A 23 -9.49 3.11 -0.50
CA VAL A 23 -10.06 2.59 -1.75
C VAL A 23 -11.59 2.60 -1.70
N ARG A 24 -12.17 2.12 -0.59
CA ARG A 24 -13.64 2.08 -0.43
C ARG A 24 -14.23 3.50 -0.39
N GLU A 25 -13.63 4.41 0.37
CA GLU A 25 -14.05 5.82 0.44
C GLU A 25 -14.01 6.48 -0.95
N MET A 26 -12.91 6.30 -1.68
CA MET A 26 -12.79 6.80 -3.05
C MET A 26 -13.88 6.22 -3.96
N LEU A 27 -14.11 4.91 -3.95
CA LEU A 27 -15.11 4.29 -4.82
C LEU A 27 -16.53 4.77 -4.48
N LEU A 28 -16.86 4.90 -3.20
CA LEU A 28 -18.15 5.45 -2.76
C LEU A 28 -18.30 6.92 -3.19
N SER A 29 -17.24 7.74 -3.06
CA SER A 29 -17.24 9.13 -3.51
C SER A 29 -17.44 9.29 -5.01
N LYS A 30 -17.03 8.27 -5.80
CA LYS A 30 -17.26 8.17 -7.25
C LYS A 30 -18.66 7.66 -7.62
N GLY A 31 -19.52 7.40 -6.64
CA GLY A 31 -20.90 6.97 -6.85
C GLY A 31 -21.09 5.47 -7.07
N TYR A 32 -20.06 4.64 -6.89
CA TYR A 32 -20.22 3.18 -6.97
C TYR A 32 -20.95 2.67 -5.72
N GLN A 33 -22.05 1.93 -5.91
CA GLN A 33 -22.86 1.43 -4.79
C GLN A 33 -23.18 -0.08 -4.87
N LYS A 34 -23.08 -0.69 -6.06
CA LYS A 34 -23.41 -2.11 -6.24
C LYS A 34 -22.28 -3.00 -5.68
N PRO A 35 -22.55 -3.97 -4.77
CA PRO A 35 -21.51 -4.78 -4.14
C PRO A 35 -20.55 -5.48 -5.12
N ASN A 36 -21.07 -6.10 -6.17
CA ASN A 36 -20.24 -6.78 -7.18
C ASN A 36 -19.33 -5.80 -7.95
N VAL A 37 -19.79 -4.56 -8.17
CA VAL A 37 -19.01 -3.51 -8.82
C VAL A 37 -17.92 -3.00 -7.87
N LEU A 38 -18.27 -2.74 -6.61
CA LEU A 38 -17.33 -2.32 -5.57
C LEU A 38 -16.21 -3.35 -5.37
N GLN A 39 -16.54 -4.64 -5.30
CA GLN A 39 -15.54 -5.70 -5.17
C GLN A 39 -14.60 -5.73 -6.37
N LYS A 40 -15.15 -5.76 -7.60
CA LYS A 40 -14.35 -5.79 -8.83
C LYS A 40 -13.43 -4.58 -8.93
N LYS A 41 -13.96 -3.38 -8.66
CA LYS A 41 -13.22 -2.12 -8.68
C LYS A 41 -12.15 -2.10 -7.59
N SER A 42 -12.44 -2.55 -6.38
CA SER A 42 -11.47 -2.55 -5.28
C SER A 42 -10.22 -3.39 -5.60
N VAL A 43 -10.39 -4.54 -6.25
CA VAL A 43 -9.27 -5.42 -6.65
C VAL A 43 -8.25 -4.73 -7.56
N GLU A 44 -8.70 -3.77 -8.39
CA GLU A 44 -7.83 -2.96 -9.27
C GLU A 44 -6.82 -2.12 -8.47
N TRP A 45 -7.06 -1.90 -7.17
CA TRP A 45 -6.25 -1.09 -6.27
C TRP A 45 -5.54 -1.91 -5.19
N VAL A 46 -6.27 -2.83 -4.55
CA VAL A 46 -5.75 -3.55 -3.36
C VAL A 46 -4.99 -4.81 -3.70
N SER A 47 -5.03 -5.29 -4.95
CA SER A 47 -4.29 -6.50 -5.33
C SER A 47 -2.77 -6.30 -5.25
N ALA A 48 -2.04 -7.37 -4.91
CA ALA A 48 -0.58 -7.31 -4.80
C ALA A 48 0.11 -6.82 -6.09
N LYS A 49 -0.46 -7.15 -7.25
CA LYS A 49 0.03 -6.66 -8.56
C LYS A 49 -0.17 -5.14 -8.71
N ALA A 50 -1.33 -4.62 -8.30
CA ALA A 50 -1.60 -3.20 -8.36
C ALA A 50 -0.69 -2.42 -7.41
N GLN A 51 -0.61 -2.87 -6.16
CA GLN A 51 0.25 -2.25 -5.16
C GLN A 51 1.74 -2.30 -5.52
N ALA A 52 2.23 -3.42 -6.08
CA ALA A 52 3.60 -3.51 -6.58
C ALA A 52 3.87 -2.48 -7.69
N ARG A 53 2.93 -2.30 -8.62
CA ARG A 53 3.03 -1.28 -9.68
C ARG A 53 3.09 0.13 -9.10
N PHE A 54 2.22 0.44 -8.13
CA PHE A 54 2.24 1.75 -7.47
C PHE A 54 3.58 2.02 -6.81
N LEU A 55 4.12 1.04 -6.08
CA LEU A 55 5.41 1.18 -5.44
C LEU A 55 6.55 1.39 -6.45
N GLU A 56 6.56 0.67 -7.57
CA GLU A 56 7.56 0.83 -8.63
C GLU A 56 7.59 2.24 -9.20
N VAL A 57 6.42 2.84 -9.44
CA VAL A 57 6.32 4.21 -9.93
C VAL A 57 6.81 5.20 -8.87
N LEU A 58 6.37 5.05 -7.61
CA LEU A 58 6.78 5.91 -6.50
C LEU A 58 8.31 5.83 -6.23
N GLU A 59 8.89 4.63 -6.33
CA GLU A 59 10.34 4.40 -6.22
C GLU A 59 11.09 5.11 -7.35
N THR A 60 10.62 4.98 -8.59
CA THR A 60 11.24 5.62 -9.77
C THR A 60 11.19 7.14 -9.69
N GLU A 61 10.14 7.70 -9.08
CA GLU A 61 9.98 9.15 -8.89
C GLU A 61 10.75 9.70 -7.70
N GLY A 62 11.39 8.85 -6.88
CA GLY A 62 12.05 9.30 -5.65
C GLY A 62 11.06 9.91 -4.65
N PHE A 63 9.83 9.40 -4.60
CA PHE A 63 8.75 9.98 -3.80
C PHE A 63 9.00 9.96 -2.28
N PHE A 64 9.73 8.94 -1.81
CA PHE A 64 9.94 8.67 -0.39
C PHE A 64 11.19 9.39 0.14
N THR A 65 11.11 9.86 1.38
CA THR A 65 12.32 10.23 2.14
C THR A 65 13.13 8.99 2.51
N GLU A 66 14.36 9.16 2.96
CA GLU A 66 15.21 8.04 3.41
C GLU A 66 14.56 7.25 4.56
N GLU A 67 13.92 7.93 5.52
CA GLU A 67 13.21 7.29 6.64
C GLU A 67 12.04 6.44 6.12
N GLU A 68 11.22 7.01 5.24
CA GLU A 68 10.07 6.33 4.65
C GLU A 68 10.50 5.13 3.82
N TRP A 69 11.57 5.28 3.03
CA TRP A 69 12.12 4.18 2.25
C TRP A 69 12.63 3.04 3.14
N GLY A 70 13.23 3.35 4.28
CA GLY A 70 13.60 2.36 5.30
C GLY A 70 12.41 1.52 5.78
N ILE A 71 11.23 2.14 5.91
CA ILE A 71 9.99 1.43 6.27
C ILE A 71 9.50 0.54 5.12
N VAL A 72 9.54 1.03 3.87
CA VAL A 72 9.19 0.22 2.70
C VAL A 72 10.08 -1.01 2.61
N LEU A 73 11.40 -0.84 2.76
CA LEU A 73 12.36 -1.94 2.75
C LEU A 73 12.09 -2.95 3.88
N ARG A 74 11.70 -2.48 5.06
CA ARG A 74 11.30 -3.35 6.18
C ARG A 74 10.10 -4.23 5.81
N GLY A 75 9.10 -3.69 5.13
CA GLY A 75 7.97 -4.46 4.59
C GLY A 75 8.38 -5.48 3.53
N ARG A 76 9.24 -5.06 2.57
CA ARG A 76 9.77 -5.93 1.49
C ARG A 76 10.56 -7.13 2.00
N ASN A 77 11.20 -7.01 3.16
CA ASN A 77 12.00 -8.08 3.76
C ASN A 77 11.18 -9.10 4.56
N THR A 78 9.86 -8.96 4.62
CA THR A 78 9.00 -9.98 5.22
C THR A 78 8.95 -11.23 4.35
N ASN A 79 9.05 -12.41 4.99
CA ASN A 79 9.05 -13.67 4.26
C ASN A 79 7.63 -14.06 3.84
N PRO A 80 7.40 -14.41 2.56
CA PRO A 80 6.13 -14.98 2.12
C PRO A 80 5.88 -16.30 2.85
N LYS A 81 4.66 -16.54 3.32
CA LYS A 81 4.30 -17.80 4.02
C LYS A 81 4.22 -19.03 3.09
N THR A 82 4.28 -18.86 1.78
CA THR A 82 4.01 -19.92 0.78
C THR A 82 5.14 -20.06 -0.24
N LYS A 83 5.35 -21.29 -0.76
CA LYS A 83 6.24 -21.59 -1.90
C LYS A 83 5.66 -21.04 -3.22
N ALA A 84 5.57 -19.73 -3.37
CA ALA A 84 5.14 -19.08 -4.61
C ALA A 84 6.28 -19.02 -5.64
N LYS A 85 5.95 -18.79 -6.92
CA LYS A 85 6.98 -18.62 -7.96
C LYS A 85 7.79 -17.34 -7.70
N ASN A 86 9.03 -17.26 -8.20
CA ASN A 86 9.90 -16.09 -7.96
C ASN A 86 9.26 -14.74 -8.32
N ALA A 87 8.53 -14.66 -9.44
CA ALA A 87 7.82 -13.44 -9.83
C ALA A 87 6.73 -13.06 -8.80
N ASP A 88 5.99 -14.04 -8.29
CA ASP A 88 4.96 -13.82 -7.27
C ASP A 88 5.58 -13.35 -5.95
N VAL A 89 6.78 -13.84 -5.60
CA VAL A 89 7.53 -13.41 -4.41
C VAL A 89 7.95 -11.93 -4.53
N ILE A 90 8.45 -11.50 -5.69
CA ILE A 90 8.85 -10.10 -5.90
C ILE A 90 7.62 -9.18 -5.80
N THR A 91 6.53 -9.53 -6.49
CA THR A 91 5.27 -8.77 -6.42
C THR A 91 4.74 -8.69 -4.99
N TYR A 92 4.72 -9.82 -4.27
CA TYR A 92 4.28 -9.86 -2.88
C TYR A 92 5.12 -8.93 -2.00
N ARG A 93 6.46 -9.03 -2.07
CA ARG A 93 7.36 -8.17 -1.28
C ARG A 93 7.14 -6.69 -1.57
N LYS A 94 6.93 -6.31 -2.83
CA LYS A 94 6.64 -4.92 -3.19
C LYS A 94 5.30 -4.46 -2.61
N SER A 95 4.23 -5.25 -2.75
CA SER A 95 2.92 -4.96 -2.13
C SER A 95 3.06 -4.74 -0.63
N THR A 96 3.72 -5.67 0.07
CA THR A 96 3.92 -5.59 1.52
C THR A 96 4.78 -4.41 1.94
N GLY A 97 5.72 -3.97 1.09
CA GLY A 97 6.46 -2.72 1.29
C GLY A 97 5.57 -1.49 1.27
N LEU A 98 4.63 -1.42 0.32
CA LEU A 98 3.67 -0.32 0.22
C LEU A 98 2.71 -0.31 1.42
N GLU A 99 2.18 -1.47 1.79
CA GLU A 99 1.33 -1.62 2.97
C GLU A 99 2.08 -1.15 4.23
N ALA A 100 3.35 -1.52 4.39
CA ALA A 100 4.13 -1.13 5.56
C ALA A 100 4.25 0.40 5.73
N ILE A 101 4.46 1.16 4.65
CA ILE A 101 4.54 2.63 4.75
C ILE A 101 3.18 3.25 5.06
N PHE A 102 2.08 2.72 4.51
CA PHE A 102 0.72 3.14 4.88
C PHE A 102 0.45 2.94 6.36
N GLY A 103 0.76 1.75 6.87
CA GLY A 103 0.56 1.42 8.29
C GLY A 103 1.41 2.30 9.20
N TRP A 104 2.67 2.55 8.84
CA TRP A 104 3.56 3.40 9.62
C TRP A 104 3.09 4.85 9.69
N LEU A 105 2.74 5.46 8.55
CA LEU A 105 2.23 6.84 8.51
C LEU A 105 0.93 6.99 9.31
N TYR A 106 0.02 6.02 9.19
CA TYR A 106 -1.23 6.01 9.95
C TYR A 106 -1.00 5.91 11.46
N LEU A 107 -0.13 4.98 11.90
CA LEU A 107 0.19 4.80 13.32
C LEU A 107 0.99 5.97 13.90
N LYS A 108 1.77 6.67 13.06
CA LYS A 108 2.42 7.96 13.39
C LYS A 108 1.45 9.13 13.47
N GLN A 109 0.21 8.94 13.05
CA GLN A 109 -0.80 9.99 12.92
C GLN A 109 -0.34 11.12 11.96
N ASP A 110 0.56 10.81 11.03
CA ASP A 110 0.96 11.74 9.98
C ASP A 110 -0.02 11.64 8.81
N TYR A 111 -1.26 12.05 9.09
CA TYR A 111 -2.36 11.96 8.14
C TYR A 111 -2.15 12.88 6.93
N LYS A 112 -1.37 13.95 7.09
CA LYS A 112 -1.02 14.84 5.99
C LYS A 112 -0.15 14.11 4.97
N ARG A 113 0.95 13.48 5.42
CA ARG A 113 1.81 12.72 4.52
C ARG A 113 1.12 11.48 3.97
N LEU A 114 0.30 10.81 4.79
CA LEU A 114 -0.53 9.69 4.35
C LEU A 114 -1.49 10.09 3.22
N LYS A 115 -2.14 11.26 3.33
CA LYS A 115 -3.00 11.79 2.27
C LYS A 115 -2.22 12.09 0.99
N THR A 116 -1.04 12.70 1.10
CA THR A 116 -0.17 12.95 -0.07
C THR A 116 0.25 11.65 -0.77
N LEU A 117 0.59 10.60 -0.01
CA LEU A 117 0.89 9.29 -0.57
C LEU A 117 -0.34 8.69 -1.28
N TRP A 118 -1.51 8.78 -0.66
CA TRP A 118 -2.76 8.29 -1.25
C TRP A 118 -3.14 9.04 -2.53
N GLU A 119 -3.07 10.37 -2.55
CA GLU A 119 -3.34 11.19 -3.72
C GLU A 119 -2.43 10.80 -4.89
N ARG A 120 -1.14 10.59 -4.62
CA ARG A 120 -0.20 10.12 -5.64
C ARG A 120 -0.56 8.73 -6.17
N ILE A 121 -1.00 7.81 -5.32
CA ILE A 121 -1.49 6.49 -5.76
C ILE A 121 -2.72 6.62 -6.66
N VAL A 122 -3.68 7.49 -6.31
CA VAL A 122 -4.87 7.74 -7.13
C VAL A 122 -4.47 8.22 -8.52
N GLU A 123 -3.55 9.17 -8.61
CA GLU A 123 -3.04 9.68 -9.89
C GLU A 123 -2.36 8.59 -10.73
N ILE A 124 -1.62 7.66 -10.10
CA ILE A 124 -0.99 6.54 -10.82
C ILE A 124 -2.06 5.55 -11.30
N GLY A 125 -3.03 5.23 -10.44
CA GLY A 125 -4.09 4.27 -10.73
C GLY A 125 -5.07 4.73 -11.81
N GLU A 126 -5.33 6.04 -11.91
CA GLU A 126 -6.21 6.61 -12.95
C GLU A 126 -5.54 6.78 -14.32
N LYS A 127 -4.20 6.83 -14.37
CA LYS A 127 -3.43 6.91 -15.63
C LYS A 127 -3.15 5.54 -16.28
N SER A 128 -3.51 4.44 -15.59
CA SER A 128 -3.30 3.05 -16.02
C SER A 128 -4.53 2.51 -16.75
#